data_AF-A0ABD5PZ49-F1
#
_entry.id   AF-A0ABD5PZ49-F1
#
_cell.length_a   1.000
_cell.length_b   1.000
_cell.length_c   1.000
_cell.angle_alpha   90.00
_cell.angle_beta   90.00
_cell.angle_gamma   90.00
#
_symmetry.space_group_name_H-M   'P 1'
#
loop_
_entity.id
_entity.type
_entity.pdbx_description
1 polymer ?
#
loop_
_entity_poly.entity_id
_entity_poly.type
_entity_poly.pdbx_seq_one_letter_code
_entity_poly.pdbx_strand_id
1 'polypeptide(L)' 'MFKAQISDGEQIECDSYEVGERGVELYDGDDEFIAFVPFAHLLYVGNITEDGQMVW' A
#
# COMPACT_ATOMS: atom_id res chain seq x y z
N MET A 1 9.78 3.19 -0.75
CA MET A 1 8.79 2.77 0.25
C MET A 1 7.46 3.42 -0.08
N PHE A 2 6.39 2.64 0.02
CA PHE A 2 5.02 3.02 -0.28
C PHE A 2 4.13 2.79 0.94
N LYS A 3 2.95 3.38 0.90
CA LYS A 3 1.93 3.18 1.92
C LYS A 3 0.55 3.05 1.30
N ALA A 4 -0.19 2.03 1.71
CA ALA A 4 -1.61 1.87 1.41
C ALA A 4 -2.45 2.43 2.57
N GLN A 5 -3.37 3.35 2.26
CA GLN A 5 -4.37 3.86 3.19
C GLN A 5 -5.70 3.16 2.94
N ILE A 6 -6.24 2.57 4.00
CA ILE A 6 -7.50 1.82 3.97
C ILE A 6 -8.61 2.67 4.62
N SER A 7 -9.85 2.48 4.17
CA SER A 7 -11.03 3.25 4.59
C SER A 7 -11.42 3.10 6.06
N ASP A 8 -10.94 2.07 6.74
CA ASP A 8 -11.12 1.85 8.19
C ASP A 8 -10.11 2.63 9.06
N GLY A 9 -9.18 3.34 8.42
CA GLY A 9 -8.14 4.13 9.07
C GLY A 9 -6.79 3.41 9.19
N GLU A 10 -6.71 2.12 8.87
CA GLU A 10 -5.45 1.38 8.87
C GLU A 10 -4.53 1.85 7.72
N GLN A 11 -3.23 1.85 8.00
CA GLN A 11 -2.17 2.16 7.05
C GLN A 11 -1.19 1.00 7.00
N ILE A 12 -0.86 0.54 5.78
CA ILE A 12 0.09 -0.56 5.57
C ILE A 12 1.28 -0.02 4.80
N GLU A 13 2.47 -0.12 5.39
CA GLU A 13 3.74 0.20 4.73
C GLU A 13 4.25 -1.00 3.94
N CYS A 14 4.84 -0.74 2.78
CA CYS A 14 5.37 -1.75 1.87
C CYS A 14 6.56 -1.20 1.07
N ASP A 15 7.40 -2.08 0.56
CA ASP A 15 8.54 -1.71 -0.29
C ASP A 15 8.16 -1.69 -1.77
N SER A 16 7.22 -2.55 -2.18
CA SER A 16 6.65 -2.57 -3.52
C SER A 16 5.16 -2.95 -3.51
N TYR A 17 4.46 -2.67 -4.61
CA TYR A 17 3.07 -3.07 -4.78
C TYR A 17 2.74 -3.41 -6.23
N GLU A 18 1.80 -4.34 -6.44
CA GLU A 18 1.26 -4.69 -7.75
C GLU A 18 -0.24 -4.39 -7.83
N VAL A 19 -0.66 -3.74 -8.91
CA VAL A 19 -2.07 -3.43 -9.17
C VAL A 19 -2.71 -4.57 -9.95
N GLY A 20 -3.54 -5.35 -9.27
CA GLY A 20 -4.31 -6.44 -9.87
C GLY A 20 -5.71 -6.02 -10.32
N GLU A 21 -6.53 -7.00 -10.70
CA GLU A 21 -7.90 -6.73 -11.19
C GLU A 21 -8.87 -6.26 -10.09
N ARG A 22 -8.60 -6.59 -8.83
CA ARG A 22 -9.54 -6.40 -7.71
C ARG A 22 -9.00 -5.57 -6.55
N GLY A 23 -7.75 -5.14 -6.64
CA GLY A 23 -7.06 -4.47 -5.55
C GLY A 23 -5.58 -4.40 -5.81
N VAL A 24 -4.85 -4.18 -4.73
CA VAL A 24 -3.40 -4.03 -4.75
C VAL A 24 -2.79 -5.08 -3.83
N GLU A 25 -1.78 -5.77 -4.33
CA GLU A 25 -0.92 -6.68 -3.56
C GLU A 25 0.30 -5.90 -3.07
N LEU A 26 0.64 -6.06 -1.80
CA LEU A 26 1.74 -5.35 -1.14
C LEU A 26 2.84 -6.36 -0.80
N TYR A 27 4.09 -5.95 -0.98
CA TYR A 27 5.26 -6.78 -0.70
C TYR A 27 6.31 -6.00 0.11
N ASP A 28 7.14 -6.74 0.85
CA ASP A 28 8.29 -6.21 1.57
C ASP A 28 9.57 -6.18 0.72
N GLY A 29 10.69 -5.79 1.33
CA GLY A 29 11.98 -5.67 0.68
C GLY A 29 12.62 -6.98 0.19
N ASP A 30 12.08 -8.13 0.59
CA ASP A 30 12.49 -9.46 0.12
C ASP A 30 11.51 -10.03 -0.94
N ASP A 31 10.62 -9.17 -1.47
CA ASP A 31 9.52 -9.52 -2.38
C ASP A 31 8.52 -10.54 -1.75
N GLU A 32 8.46 -10.62 -0.42
CA GLU A 32 7.47 -11.47 0.26
C GLU A 32 6.10 -10.77 0.30
N PHE A 33 5.05 -11.52 -0.02
CA PHE A 33 3.67 -11.03 0.04
C PHE A 33 3.27 -10.75 1.50
N ILE A 34 2.89 -9.52 1.79
CA ILE A 34 2.48 -9.12 3.15
C ILE A 34 0.96 -8.91 3.27
N ALA A 35 0.29 -8.38 2.24
CA ALA A 35 -1.13 -8.06 2.29
C ALA A 35 -1.76 -7.86 0.91
N PHE A 36 -3.07 -8.09 0.84
CA PHE A 36 -3.92 -7.70 -0.29
C PHE A 36 -4.98 -6.69 0.17
N VAL A 37 -5.05 -5.55 -0.51
CA VAL A 37 -6.01 -4.48 -0.24
C VAL A 37 -7.02 -4.37 -1.40
N PRO A 38 -8.30 -4.71 -1.20
CA PRO A 38 -9.31 -4.61 -2.26
C PRO A 38 -9.63 -3.15 -2.59
N PHE A 39 -9.95 -2.86 -3.85
CA PHE A 39 -10.33 -1.49 -4.27
C PHE A 39 -11.55 -0.93 -3.53
N ALA A 40 -12.43 -1.79 -3.04
CA ALA A 40 -13.58 -1.38 -2.24
C ALA A 40 -13.18 -0.70 -0.92
N HIS A 41 -11.96 -0.94 -0.43
CA HIS A 41 -11.44 -0.40 0.83
C HIS A 41 -10.19 0.47 0.64
N LEU A 42 -9.53 0.41 -0.52
CA LEU A 42 -8.33 1.19 -0.81
C LEU A 42 -8.69 2.66 -1.06
N LEU A 43 -8.23 3.55 -0.19
CA LEU A 43 -8.33 4.99 -0.40
C LEU A 43 -7.18 5.52 -1.25
N TYR A 44 -5.96 5.03 -1.01
CA TYR A 44 -4.75 5.47 -1.70
C TYR A 44 -3.64 4.43 -1.55
N VAL A 45 -2.79 4.29 -2.57
CA VAL A 45 -1.47 3.67 -2.45
C VAL A 45 -0.46 4.53 -3.20
N GLY A 46 0.70 4.80 -2.59
CA GLY A 46 1.72 5.60 -3.24
C GLY A 46 2.92 5.94 -2.37
N ASN A 47 3.80 6.76 -2.92
CA ASN A 47 5.10 7.06 -2.31
C ASN A 47 4.92 7.82 -1.00
N ILE A 48 5.78 7.50 -0.03
CA ILE A 48 5.93 8.27 1.19
C ILE A 48 7.28 8.99 1.22
N THR A 49 7.33 10.13 1.89
CA THR A 49 8.58 10.83 2.23
C THR A 49 9.35 10.06 3.30
N GLU A 50 10.61 10.43 3.54
CA GLU A 50 11.43 9.86 4.64
C GLU A 50 10.77 10.03 6.03
N ASP A 51 9.93 11.07 6.20
CA ASP A 51 9.14 11.32 7.41
C ASP A 51 7.80 10.55 7.44
N GLY A 52 7.57 9.64 6.50
CA GLY A 52 6.37 8.81 6.42
C GLY A 52 5.11 9.51 5.90
N GLN A 53 5.23 10.71 5.33
CA GLN A 53 4.09 11.47 4.79
C GLN A 53 3.80 11.08 3.34
N MET A 54 2.53 10.99 2.97
CA MET A 54 2.13 10.71 1.58
C MET A 54 2.46 11.89 0.66
N VAL A 55 2.98 11.58 -0.53
CA VAL A 55 3.21 12.56 -1.60
C VAL A 55 1.99 12.58 -2.52
N TRP A 56 1.33 13.74 -2.63
CA TRP A 56 0.13 13.95 -3.44
C TRP A 56 0.45 14.19 -4.93
#